data_AF-A0A522T8B6-F1
#
_entry.id   AF-A0A522T8B6-F1
#
_cell.length_a   1.000
_cell.length_b   1.000
_cell.length_c   1.000
_cell.angle_alpha   90.00
_cell.angle_beta   90.00
_cell.angle_gamma   90.00
#
_symmetry.space_group_name_H-M   'P 1'
#
loop_
_entity.id
_entity.type
_entity.pdbx_description
1 polymer ?
#
loop_
_entity_poly.entity_id
_entity_poly.type
_entity_poly.pdbx_seq_one_letter_code
_entity_poly.pdbx_strand_id
1 'polypeptide(L)'
;MPGDSQSETIPAARIKIVYLGPVAPHWEVVGVSGDRSVIEDFRQRVNARLLLLPPHDPQFKRNRERIVRDAERENILLEWELGVGADSTEF
;
A
#
# COMPACT_ATOMS: atom_id res chain seq x y z
N MET A 1 -0.64 33.94 -23.57
CA MET A 1 0.46 33.02 -23.22
C MET A 1 -0.18 31.75 -22.67
N PRO A 2 -0.17 30.62 -23.39
CA PRO A 2 -0.59 29.35 -22.83
C PRO A 2 0.61 28.76 -22.07
N GLY A 3 0.37 28.42 -20.82
CA GLY A 3 1.38 27.86 -19.94
C GLY A 3 0.66 27.40 -18.69
N ASP A 4 -0.29 26.48 -18.86
CA ASP A 4 -0.77 25.65 -17.75
C ASP A 4 0.44 24.86 -17.25
N SER A 5 1.17 25.46 -16.31
CA SER A 5 2.20 24.81 -15.53
C SER A 5 1.53 23.66 -14.81
N GLN A 6 1.66 22.47 -15.40
CA GLN A 6 1.38 21.19 -14.74
C GLN A 6 2.12 21.24 -13.40
N SER A 7 1.40 21.54 -12.33
CA SER A 7 1.94 21.54 -10.99
C SER A 7 2.11 20.08 -10.69
N GLU A 8 3.29 19.54 -10.94
CA GLU A 8 3.60 18.15 -10.66
C GLU A 8 3.51 18.01 -9.12
N THR A 9 2.34 17.58 -8.66
CA THR A 9 2.02 17.51 -7.23
C THR A 9 2.98 16.52 -6.63
N ILE A 10 3.97 17.02 -5.89
CA ILE A 10 4.93 16.19 -5.17
C ILE A 10 4.11 15.29 -4.24
N PRO A 11 4.29 13.96 -4.27
CA PRO A 11 3.52 13.05 -3.44
C PRO A 11 3.74 13.39 -1.96
N ALA A 12 2.67 13.41 -1.19
CA ALA A 12 2.70 13.71 0.24
C ALA A 12 3.50 12.67 1.03
N ALA A 13 3.42 11.40 0.59
CA ALA A 13 4.24 10.31 1.08
C ALA A 13 4.42 9.23 0.01
N ARG A 14 5.46 8.41 0.18
CA ARG A 14 5.70 7.20 -0.59
C ARG A 14 5.71 6.00 0.35
N ILE A 15 4.88 5.02 0.06
CA ILE A 15 4.65 3.85 0.91
C ILE A 15 4.69 2.58 0.06
N LYS A 16 5.33 1.54 0.58
CA LYS A 16 5.38 0.19 0.01
C LYS A 16 4.60 -0.77 0.87
N ILE A 17 3.77 -1.61 0.25
CA ILE A 17 3.12 -2.75 0.90
C ILE A 17 3.81 -4.02 0.40
N VAL A 18 4.51 -4.70 1.31
CA VAL A 18 5.34 -5.88 1.03
C VAL A 18 4.61 -7.13 1.50
N TYR A 19 4.50 -8.16 0.66
CA TYR A 19 4.01 -9.47 1.08
C TYR A 19 5.14 -10.24 1.78
N LEU A 20 4.95 -10.54 3.06
CA LEU A 20 5.92 -11.27 3.90
C LEU A 20 5.79 -12.79 3.77
N GLY A 21 4.60 -13.28 3.42
CA GLY A 21 4.36 -14.72 3.25
C GLY A 21 3.07 -15.22 3.90
N PRO A 22 2.91 -16.55 4.01
CA PRO A 22 1.68 -17.19 4.46
C PRO A 22 1.48 -17.16 5.98
N VAL A 23 2.41 -16.60 6.75
CA VAL A 23 2.29 -16.46 8.22
C VAL A 23 1.97 -15.02 8.58
N ALA A 24 1.01 -14.82 9.48
CA ALA A 24 0.65 -13.48 9.93
C ALA A 24 1.79 -12.80 10.72
N PRO A 25 2.02 -11.48 10.54
CA PRO A 25 1.35 -10.59 9.58
C PRO A 25 1.77 -10.89 8.13
N HIS A 26 0.80 -11.09 7.24
CA HIS A 26 1.06 -11.42 5.82
C HIS A 26 1.68 -10.27 5.05
N TRP A 27 1.49 -9.05 5.54
CA TRP A 27 1.87 -7.82 4.87
C TRP A 27 2.65 -6.92 5.81
N GLU A 28 3.67 -6.27 5.28
CA GLU A 28 4.38 -5.18 5.93
C GLU A 28 4.14 -3.88 5.19
N VAL A 29 3.96 -2.80 5.93
CA VAL A 29 3.82 -1.45 5.38
C VAL A 29 5.10 -0.68 5.69
N VAL A 30 5.84 -0.35 4.64
CA VAL A 30 7.14 0.35 4.71
C VAL A 30 6.96 1.77 4.21
N GLY A 31 7.18 2.76 5.08
CA GLY A 31 7.26 4.17 4.70
C GLY A 31 8.62 4.47 4.06
N VAL A 32 8.63 4.93 2.81
CA VAL A 32 9.87 5.24 2.06
C VAL A 32 10.28 6.69 2.24
N SER A 33 9.33 7.62 2.10
CA SER A 33 9.57 9.07 2.24
C SER A 33 8.26 9.83 2.47
N GLY A 34 8.33 11.05 3.01
CA GLY A 34 7.15 11.91 3.25
C GLY A 34 6.89 12.19 4.72
N ASP A 35 5.71 12.75 5.00
CA ASP A 35 5.30 13.09 6.37
C ASP A 35 5.07 11.82 7.21
N ARG A 36 5.70 11.75 8.39
CA ARG A 36 5.63 10.60 9.28
C ARG A 36 4.22 10.36 9.83
N SER A 37 3.45 11.40 10.11
CA SER A 37 2.06 11.27 10.59
C SER A 37 1.19 10.66 9.49
N VAL A 38 1.33 11.15 8.26
CA VAL A 38 0.59 10.61 7.10
C VAL A 38 0.90 9.12 6.89
N ILE A 39 2.19 8.76 6.96
CA ILE A 39 2.63 7.37 6.82
C ILE A 39 2.04 6.49 7.93
N GLU A 40 2.10 6.92 9.19
CA GLU A 40 1.62 6.11 10.32
C GLU A 40 0.10 5.97 10.32
N ASP A 41 -0.63 7.04 9.98
CA ASP A 41 -2.09 7.01 9.87
C ASP A 41 -2.54 6.08 8.72
N PHE A 42 -1.85 6.13 7.58
CA PHE A 42 -2.09 5.24 6.46
C PHE A 42 -1.76 3.79 6.80
N ARG A 43 -0.64 3.55 7.50
CA ARG A 43 -0.23 2.23 7.98
C ARG A 43 -1.28 1.60 8.89
N GLN A 44 -1.83 2.35 9.85
CA GLN A 44 -2.90 1.85 10.72
C GLN A 44 -4.13 1.42 9.91
N ARG A 45 -4.52 2.21 8.90
CA ARG A 45 -5.64 1.91 8.00
C ARG A 45 -5.39 0.69 7.11
N VAL A 46 -4.16 0.47 6.66
CA VAL A 46 -3.78 -0.73 5.90
C VAL A 46 -3.78 -1.95 6.81
N ASN A 47 -3.15 -1.88 7.98
CA ASN A 47 -3.11 -2.98 8.94
C ASN A 47 -4.53 -3.40 9.38
N ALA A 48 -5.42 -2.45 9.68
CA ALA A 48 -6.81 -2.76 10.03
C ALA A 48 -7.56 -3.54 8.93
N ARG A 49 -7.09 -3.49 7.69
CA ARG A 49 -7.71 -4.16 6.54
C ARG A 49 -6.96 -5.41 6.07
N LEU A 50 -5.65 -5.48 6.23
CA LEU A 50 -4.81 -6.54 5.64
C LEU A 50 -4.06 -7.40 6.67
N LEU A 51 -3.98 -7.02 7.94
CA LEU A 51 -3.12 -7.68 8.94
C LEU A 51 -3.31 -9.21 8.98
N LEU A 52 -4.55 -9.67 8.88
CA LEU A 52 -4.95 -11.08 8.94
C LEU A 52 -5.43 -11.64 7.60
N LEU A 53 -5.36 -10.87 6.51
CA LEU A 53 -5.90 -11.30 5.21
C LEU A 53 -4.77 -11.76 4.29
N PRO A 54 -4.73 -13.05 3.90
CA PRO A 54 -3.80 -13.52 2.89
C PRO A 54 -4.21 -13.05 1.48
N PRO A 55 -3.29 -13.07 0.49
CA PRO A 55 -3.55 -12.58 -0.87
C PRO A 55 -4.63 -13.34 -1.65
N HIS A 56 -4.90 -14.60 -1.30
CA HIS A 56 -5.92 -15.43 -1.95
C HIS A 56 -7.33 -15.23 -1.37
N ASP A 57 -7.48 -14.45 -0.29
CA ASP A 57 -8.76 -14.20 0.34
C ASP A 57 -9.66 -13.30 -0.56
N PRO A 58 -10.96 -13.61 -0.74
CA PRO A 58 -11.87 -12.76 -1.52
C PRO A 58 -11.95 -11.30 -1.03
N GLN A 59 -11.79 -11.07 0.28
CA GLN A 59 -11.81 -9.75 0.89
C GLN A 59 -10.54 -8.95 0.59
N PHE A 60 -9.42 -9.61 0.26
CA PHE A 60 -8.16 -8.95 -0.11
C PHE A 60 -8.35 -7.99 -1.29
N LYS A 61 -9.01 -8.43 -2.37
CA LYS A 61 -9.25 -7.59 -3.56
C LYS A 61 -10.00 -6.30 -3.22
N ARG A 62 -11.07 -6.43 -2.42
CA ARG A 62 -11.90 -5.28 -2.00
C ARG A 62 -11.13 -4.33 -1.08
N ASN A 63 -10.36 -4.87 -0.14
CA ASN A 63 -9.55 -4.07 0.76
C ASN A 63 -8.41 -3.37 0.04
N ARG A 64 -7.78 -4.04 -0.92
CA ARG A 64 -6.76 -3.46 -1.81
C ARG A 64 -7.30 -2.28 -2.60
N GLU A 65 -8.48 -2.41 -3.21
CA GLU A 65 -9.13 -1.28 -3.92
C GLU A 65 -9.38 -0.10 -2.97
N ARG A 66 -9.88 -0.36 -1.75
CA ARG A 66 -10.08 0.69 -0.75
C ARG A 66 -8.78 1.38 -0.35
N ILE A 67 -7.69 0.62 -0.18
CA ILE A 67 -6.37 1.15 0.17
C ILE A 67 -5.80 2.01 -0.97
N VAL A 68 -5.99 1.59 -2.22
CA VAL A 68 -5.60 2.39 -3.40
C VAL A 68 -6.38 3.71 -3.41
N ARG A 69 -7.70 3.68 -3.16
CA ARG A 69 -8.52 4.90 -3.06
C ARG A 69 -8.09 5.81 -1.91
N ASP A 70 -7.75 5.25 -0.75
CA ASP A 70 -7.23 6.02 0.38
C ASP A 70 -5.90 6.71 -0.02
N ALA A 71 -5.00 5.99 -0.70
CA ALA A 71 -3.73 6.54 -1.16
C ALA A 71 -3.89 7.65 -2.21
N GLU A 72 -4.76 7.45 -3.21
CA GLU A 72 -5.09 8.46 -4.23
C GLU A 72 -5.64 9.74 -3.57
N ARG A 73 -6.55 9.59 -2.60
CA ARG A 73 -7.17 10.72 -1.89
C ARG A 73 -6.15 11.54 -1.10
N GLU A 74 -5.13 10.90 -0.57
CA GLU A 74 -4.10 11.53 0.27
C GLU A 74 -2.84 11.92 -0.50
N ASN A 75 -2.85 11.81 -1.84
CA ASN A 75 -1.70 12.04 -2.71
C ASN A 75 -0.46 11.21 -2.28
N ILE A 76 -0.68 9.95 -1.90
CA ILE A 76 0.34 9.01 -1.49
C ILE A 76 0.74 8.15 -2.69
N LEU A 77 2.04 8.09 -2.98
CA LEU A 77 2.60 7.15 -3.94
C LEU A 77 2.66 5.75 -3.30
N LEU A 78 1.72 4.90 -3.68
CA LEU A 78 1.59 3.53 -3.17
C LEU A 78 2.22 2.52 -4.12
N GLU A 79 3.14 1.70 -3.61
CA GLU A 79 3.78 0.61 -4.32
C GLU A 79 3.44 -0.73 -3.67
N TRP A 80 3.32 -1.78 -4.48
CA TRP A 80 3.06 -3.14 -4.02
C TRP A 80 4.25 -4.03 -4.37
N GLU A 81 4.88 -4.62 -3.37
CA GLU A 81 5.93 -5.61 -3.53
C GLU A 81 5.39 -6.98 -3.09
N LEU A 82 4.81 -7.68 -4.05
CA LEU A 82 4.47 -9.08 -3.89
C LEU A 82 5.81 -9.84 -3.99
N GLY A 83 6.43 -10.16 -2.85
CA GLY A 83 7.74 -10.81 -2.81
C GLY A 83 7.86 -11.95 -3.82
N VAL A 84 9.06 -12.13 -4.37
CA VAL A 84 9.39 -13.19 -5.34
C VAL A 84 9.17 -14.55 -4.66
N GLY A 85 7.97 -15.13 -4.79
CA GLY A 85 7.59 -16.32 -4.04
C GLY A 85 6.09 -16.54 -3.84
N ALA A 86 5.22 -15.63 -4.30
CA ALA A 86 3.76 -15.86 -4.28
C ALA A 86 3.31 -17.11 -5.08
N ASP A 87 4.19 -17.66 -5.94
CA ASP A 87 3.98 -18.87 -6.74
C ASP A 87 4.72 -20.13 -6.24
N SER A 88 5.28 -20.15 -5.02
CA SER A 88 5.96 -21.35 -4.48
C SER A 88 5.29 -21.91 -3.22
N THR A 89 3.99 -22.17 -3.29
CA THR A 89 3.34 -23.10 -2.35
C THR A 89 3.20 -24.47 -3.03
N GLU A 90 4.33 -25.15 -3.20
CA GLU A 90 4.35 -26.61 -3.35
C GLU A 90 4.71 -27.20 -1.98
N PHE A 91 3.71 -27.66 -1.22
CA PHE A 91 3.88 -28.63 -0.12
C PHE A 91 2.64 -29.50 0.00
#